data_AF-A0A1N4BSK0-F1
#
_entry.id   AF-A0A1N4BSK0-F1
#
_cell.length_a   1.000
_cell.length_b   1.000
_cell.length_c   1.000
_cell.angle_alpha   90.00
_cell.angle_beta   90.00
_cell.angle_gamma   90.00
#
_symmetry.space_group_name_H-M   'P 1'
#
loop_
_entity.id
_entity.type
_entity.pdbx_description
1 polymer ?
#
loop_
_entity_poly.entity_id
_entity_poly.type
_entity_poly.pdbx_seq_one_letter_code
_entity_poly.pdbx_strand_id
1 'polypeptide(L)'
;MYTRVIALGVALSLSVVGCSDVRRKATDALESAASQAAGAPSNDIGRWNAEALSKAFGTINDKVGANPADYLSISVAGPSLAVRAIDPKKRENVDEYRYDGTSVKSTPVDVSDNEPGIVEESSFKSDIVDPAVLANVLTAAVKDSGIEDGKVTHLSVDKFFANEPEPKIQVSVSSPRANKNVRYTLAGAFTEVV
;
A
#
# COMPACT_ATOMS: atom_id res chain seq x y z
N MET A 1 32.67 -61.88 -22.94
CA MET A 1 33.60 -61.40 -21.89
C MET A 1 32.97 -60.19 -21.25
N TYR A 2 32.95 -60.18 -19.91
CA TYR A 2 32.31 -59.23 -18.98
C TYR A 2 32.66 -57.76 -19.28
N THR A 3 31.84 -56.75 -18.96
CA THR A 3 31.57 -56.28 -17.59
C THR A 3 30.40 -55.28 -17.54
N ARG A 4 29.55 -55.39 -16.51
CA ARG A 4 28.52 -54.41 -16.12
C ARG A 4 29.17 -53.19 -15.44
N VAL A 5 28.66 -51.98 -15.68
CA VAL A 5 28.75 -50.88 -14.70
C VAL A 5 27.36 -50.30 -14.52
N ILE A 6 26.89 -50.39 -13.27
CA ILE A 6 25.71 -49.72 -12.72
C ILE A 6 26.22 -48.38 -12.18
N ALA A 7 25.55 -47.28 -12.49
CA ALA A 7 25.67 -46.04 -11.74
C ALA A 7 24.26 -45.48 -11.45
N LEU A 8 23.98 -45.44 -10.14
CA LEU A 8 22.83 -44.85 -9.47
C LEU A 8 22.97 -43.32 -9.39
N GLY A 9 21.82 -42.64 -9.32
CA GLY A 9 21.65 -41.36 -8.60
C GLY A 9 21.75 -40.10 -9.48
N VAL A 10 20.96 -39.04 -9.29
CA VAL A 10 19.95 -38.68 -8.30
C VAL A 10 18.94 -37.81 -9.05
N ALA A 11 17.65 -38.10 -8.96
CA ALA A 11 16.62 -37.19 -9.41
C ALA A 11 16.60 -35.99 -8.45
N LEU A 12 17.11 -34.83 -8.90
CA LEU A 12 16.89 -33.56 -8.22
C LEU A 12 15.43 -33.15 -8.45
N SER A 13 14.56 -33.62 -7.56
CA SER A 13 13.26 -33.01 -7.32
C SER A 13 13.48 -31.57 -6.85
N LEU A 14 13.27 -30.59 -7.74
CA LEU A 14 13.12 -29.19 -7.36
C LEU A 14 11.82 -29.08 -6.57
N SER A 15 11.94 -29.21 -5.25
CA SER A 15 10.90 -28.84 -4.31
C SER A 15 10.67 -27.34 -4.44
N VAL A 16 9.61 -26.97 -5.17
CA VAL A 16 8.98 -25.66 -5.15
C VAL A 16 8.34 -25.51 -3.77
N VAL A 17 9.13 -25.12 -2.78
CA VAL A 17 8.64 -24.81 -1.44
C VAL A 17 9.21 -23.45 -1.06
N GLY A 18 8.34 -22.45 -0.96
CA GLY A 18 8.59 -21.34 -0.03
C GLY A 18 8.61 -19.90 -0.56
N CYS A 19 8.28 -19.59 -1.81
CA CYS A 19 8.15 -18.17 -2.23
C CYS A 19 6.91 -17.45 -1.67
N SER A 20 5.92 -18.19 -1.15
CA SER A 20 4.66 -17.61 -0.68
C SER A 20 4.74 -17.00 0.72
N ASP A 21 5.57 -17.55 1.60
CA ASP A 21 5.61 -17.13 3.01
C ASP A 21 6.47 -15.87 3.23
N VAL A 22 7.49 -15.66 2.39
CA VAL A 22 8.36 -14.48 2.47
C VAL A 22 7.64 -13.22 1.98
N ARG A 23 6.87 -13.33 0.88
CA ARG A 23 6.04 -12.23 0.36
C ARG A 23 4.92 -11.81 1.32
N ARG A 24 4.37 -12.78 2.07
CA ARG A 24 3.36 -12.53 3.10
C ARG A 24 3.92 -11.75 4.29
N LYS A 25 5.13 -12.10 4.74
CA LYS A 25 5.81 -11.41 5.85
C LYS A 25 6.13 -9.94 5.57
N ALA A 26 6.49 -9.59 4.33
CA ALA A 26 6.69 -8.19 3.95
C ALA A 26 5.37 -7.38 4.03
N THR A 27 4.25 -8.02 3.70
CA THR A 27 2.90 -7.44 3.78
C THR A 27 2.45 -7.29 5.24
N ASP A 28 2.68 -8.32 6.08
CA ASP A 28 2.34 -8.29 7.51
C ASP A 28 3.16 -7.23 8.28
N ALA A 29 4.40 -6.95 7.86
CA ALA A 29 5.20 -5.86 8.43
C ALA A 29 4.65 -4.47 8.06
N LEU A 30 4.12 -4.30 6.84
CA LEU A 30 3.39 -3.09 6.44
C LEU A 30 2.08 -2.92 7.22
N GLU A 31 1.33 -4.01 7.42
CA GLU A 31 0.02 -3.98 8.10
C GLU A 31 0.13 -3.86 9.62
N SER A 32 1.16 -4.43 10.23
CA SER A 32 1.48 -4.28 11.66
C SER A 32 1.93 -2.84 12.00
N ALA A 33 2.66 -2.18 11.10
CA ALA A 33 3.02 -0.77 11.27
C ALA A 33 1.81 0.16 11.10
N ALA A 34 0.87 -0.16 10.20
CA ALA A 34 -0.41 0.54 10.09
C ALA A 34 -1.30 0.37 11.33
N SER A 35 -1.24 -0.80 11.96
CA SER A 35 -2.01 -1.14 13.16
C SER A 35 -1.49 -0.47 14.44
N GLN A 36 -0.19 -0.14 14.52
CA GLN A 36 0.39 0.54 15.70
C GLN A 36 0.05 2.03 15.80
N ALA A 37 -0.66 2.60 14.83
CA ALA A 37 -1.21 3.96 14.90
C ALA A 37 -2.57 4.05 15.62
N ALA A 38 -3.09 2.94 16.16
CA ALA A 38 -4.42 2.87 16.78
C ALA A 38 -4.47 3.41 18.23
N GLY A 39 -4.07 4.66 18.44
CA GLY A 39 -4.69 5.49 19.47
C GLY A 39 -5.87 6.19 18.82
N ALA A 40 -7.11 5.84 19.16
CA ALA A 40 -8.33 6.24 18.45
C ALA A 40 -8.27 7.70 17.96
N PRO A 41 -7.95 7.93 16.67
CA PRO A 41 -8.00 9.26 16.10
C PRO A 41 -9.47 9.65 16.04
N SER A 42 -9.78 10.94 16.10
CA SER A 42 -11.05 11.41 15.55
C SER A 42 -11.19 10.81 14.14
N ASN A 43 -12.25 10.03 13.88
CA ASN A 43 -12.56 9.42 12.58
C ASN A 43 -12.97 10.50 11.54
N ASP A 44 -12.17 11.54 11.38
CA ASP A 44 -12.39 12.65 10.46
C ASP A 44 -11.90 12.30 9.04
N ILE A 45 -11.94 11.02 8.67
CA ILE A 45 -11.56 10.57 7.33
C ILE A 45 -12.53 11.14 6.27
N GLY A 46 -13.75 11.48 6.67
CA GLY A 46 -14.74 12.14 5.81
C GLY A 46 -14.35 13.53 5.31
N ARG A 47 -13.32 14.16 5.90
CA ARG A 47 -12.81 15.46 5.41
C ARG A 47 -12.07 15.35 4.08
N TRP A 48 -11.62 14.15 3.71
CA TRP A 48 -10.80 13.92 2.51
C TRP A 48 -11.66 13.89 1.26
N ASN A 49 -12.03 15.08 0.80
CA ASN A 49 -12.59 15.29 -0.53
C ASN A 49 -11.48 15.49 -1.58
N ALA A 50 -11.87 15.59 -2.86
CA ALA A 50 -10.94 15.72 -3.97
C ALA A 50 -10.00 16.92 -3.84
N GLU A 51 -10.50 18.08 -3.37
CA GLU A 51 -9.70 19.29 -3.18
C GLU A 51 -8.67 19.12 -2.06
N ALA A 52 -9.10 18.60 -0.90
CA ALA A 52 -8.23 18.35 0.25
C ALA A 52 -7.12 17.34 -0.08
N LEU A 53 -7.46 16.26 -0.81
CA LEU A 53 -6.51 15.27 -1.30
C LEU A 53 -5.54 15.87 -2.33
N SER A 54 -6.05 16.65 -3.29
CA SER A 54 -5.20 17.32 -4.29
C SER A 54 -4.17 18.25 -3.64
N LYS A 55 -4.62 19.04 -2.65
CA LYS A 55 -3.74 19.92 -1.87
C LYS A 55 -2.68 19.13 -1.09
N ALA A 56 -3.08 18.02 -0.46
CA ALA A 56 -2.18 17.15 0.30
C ALA A 56 -1.10 16.55 -0.60
N PHE A 57 -1.48 15.95 -1.74
CA PHE A 57 -0.54 15.38 -2.69
C PHE A 57 0.39 16.42 -3.30
N GLY A 58 -0.12 17.62 -3.64
CA GLY A 58 0.72 18.73 -4.09
C GLY A 58 1.78 19.09 -3.06
N THR A 59 1.37 19.29 -1.80
CA THR A 59 2.29 19.64 -0.70
C THR A 59 3.32 18.53 -0.44
N ILE A 60 2.92 17.26 -0.55
CA ILE A 60 3.82 16.12 -0.41
C ILE A 60 4.82 16.06 -1.56
N ASN A 61 4.38 16.20 -2.81
CA ASN A 61 5.26 16.20 -3.98
C ASN A 61 6.27 17.35 -3.95
N ASP A 62 5.85 18.54 -3.50
CA ASP A 62 6.75 19.66 -3.27
C ASP A 62 7.84 19.31 -2.22
N LYS A 63 7.47 18.56 -1.18
CA LYS A 63 8.40 18.12 -0.13
C LYS A 63 9.33 16.99 -0.58
N VAL A 64 8.83 16.03 -1.36
CA VAL A 64 9.63 14.98 -2.01
C VAL A 64 10.62 15.60 -3.01
N GLY A 65 10.20 16.66 -3.71
CA GLY A 65 11.00 17.32 -4.73
C GLY A 65 10.90 16.67 -6.12
N ALA A 66 9.82 15.93 -6.40
CA ALA A 66 9.54 15.32 -7.70
C ALA A 66 8.03 15.30 -8.01
N ASN A 67 7.68 15.49 -9.28
CA ASN A 67 6.31 15.37 -9.78
C ASN A 67 6.33 14.94 -11.28
N PRO A 68 6.00 13.69 -11.63
CA PRO A 68 5.56 12.63 -10.72
C PRO A 68 6.70 12.10 -9.84
N ALA A 69 6.38 11.75 -8.60
CA ALA A 69 7.26 11.06 -7.67
C ALA A 69 7.06 9.54 -7.77
N ASP A 70 8.05 8.76 -7.30
CA ASP A 70 7.96 7.31 -7.16
C ASP A 70 7.40 6.96 -5.77
N TYR A 71 6.10 6.69 -5.71
CA TYR A 71 5.42 6.28 -4.48
C TYR A 71 5.49 4.77 -4.30
N LEU A 72 5.54 4.32 -3.05
CA LEU A 72 5.42 2.92 -2.65
C LEU A 72 4.05 2.64 -2.05
N SER A 73 3.51 3.59 -1.31
CA SER A 73 2.18 3.50 -0.75
C SER A 73 1.61 4.86 -0.41
N ILE A 74 0.29 4.93 -0.42
CA ILE A 74 -0.51 6.03 0.13
C ILE A 74 -1.35 5.45 1.26
N SER A 75 -1.47 6.18 2.36
CA SER A 75 -2.27 5.80 3.52
C SER A 75 -3.04 6.99 4.06
N VAL A 76 -4.35 6.86 4.19
CA VAL A 76 -5.25 7.88 4.72
C VAL A 76 -5.94 7.33 5.96
N ALA A 77 -5.73 7.99 7.09
CA ALA A 77 -6.30 7.59 8.38
C ALA A 77 -6.63 8.83 9.23
N GLY A 78 -7.89 8.94 9.65
CA GLY A 78 -8.37 10.12 10.38
C GLY A 78 -8.01 11.43 9.66
N PRO A 79 -7.37 12.40 10.34
CA PRO A 79 -7.02 13.69 9.74
C PRO A 79 -5.69 13.69 8.97
N SER A 80 -5.03 12.54 8.79
CA SER A 80 -3.70 12.45 8.20
C SER A 80 -3.68 11.68 6.88
N LEU A 81 -2.84 12.15 5.95
CA LEU A 81 -2.45 11.43 4.74
C LEU A 81 -0.94 11.22 4.78
N ALA A 82 -0.49 9.99 4.59
CA ALA A 82 0.91 9.62 4.54
C ALA A 82 1.24 8.97 3.19
N VAL A 83 2.42 9.28 2.66
CA VAL A 83 2.96 8.68 1.45
C VAL A 83 4.36 8.17 1.74
N ARG A 84 4.66 6.93 1.36
CA ARG A 84 6.05 6.46 1.29
C ARG A 84 6.55 6.66 -0.12
N ALA A 85 7.70 7.30 -0.27
CA ALA A 85 8.27 7.60 -1.59
C ALA A 85 9.78 7.39 -1.60
N ILE A 86 10.29 7.01 -2.77
CA ILE A 86 11.73 6.90 -3.05
C ILE A 86 12.30 8.32 -3.16
N ASP A 87 13.42 8.60 -2.49
CA ASP A 87 14.11 9.88 -2.62
C ASP A 87 14.65 10.04 -4.06
N PRO A 88 14.21 11.07 -4.81
CA PRO A 88 14.63 11.26 -6.21
C PRO A 88 16.14 11.57 -6.35
N LYS A 89 16.81 12.01 -5.28
CA LYS A 89 18.25 12.33 -5.26
C LYS A 89 19.10 11.17 -4.78
N LYS A 90 18.51 10.23 -4.04
CA LYS A 90 19.21 9.07 -3.47
C LYS A 90 18.25 7.86 -3.45
N ARG A 91 18.16 7.17 -4.58
CA ARG A 91 17.09 6.18 -4.84
C ARG A 91 17.11 4.96 -3.92
N GLU A 92 18.22 4.69 -3.24
CA GLU A 92 18.32 3.68 -2.20
C GLU A 92 17.62 4.07 -0.88
N ASN A 93 17.23 5.34 -0.72
CA ASN A 93 16.51 5.84 0.44
C ASN A 93 15.01 5.92 0.19
N VAL A 94 14.24 5.60 1.22
CA VAL A 94 12.79 5.80 1.28
C VAL A 94 12.46 6.66 2.49
N ASP A 95 11.56 7.61 2.30
CA ASP A 95 11.01 8.44 3.37
C ASP A 95 9.48 8.31 3.40
N GLU A 96 8.90 8.41 4.59
CA GLU A 96 7.47 8.62 4.79
C GLU A 96 7.19 10.11 4.94
N TYR A 97 6.32 10.65 4.09
CA TYR A 97 5.85 12.02 4.06
C TYR A 97 4.42 12.07 4.60
N ARG A 98 4.23 12.64 5.79
CA ARG A 98 2.94 12.72 6.46
C ARG A 98 2.41 14.15 6.46
N TYR A 99 1.27 14.35 5.81
CA TYR A 99 0.50 15.58 5.80
C TYR A 99 -0.55 15.57 6.92
N ASP A 100 -0.51 16.58 7.80
CA ASP A 100 -1.42 16.73 8.94
C ASP A 100 -2.62 17.68 8.69
N GLY A 101 -2.74 18.20 7.46
CA GLY A 101 -3.70 19.25 7.09
C GLY A 101 -3.09 20.64 6.96
N THR A 102 -1.87 20.84 7.46
CA THR A 102 -1.17 22.13 7.37
C THR A 102 0.23 21.97 6.81
N SER A 103 0.97 20.96 7.27
CA SER A 103 2.39 20.77 6.95
C SER A 103 2.70 19.31 6.62
N VAL A 104 3.85 19.09 5.98
CA VAL A 104 4.39 17.75 5.71
C VAL A 104 5.61 17.52 6.58
N LYS A 105 5.59 16.45 7.36
CA LYS A 105 6.77 15.93 8.07
C LYS A 105 7.31 14.72 7.31
N SER A 106 8.63 14.61 7.23
CA SER A 106 9.32 13.49 6.59
C SER A 106 10.10 12.69 7.62
N THR A 107 10.01 11.37 7.56
CA THR A 107 10.75 10.44 8.44
C THR A 107 11.37 9.33 7.59
N PRO A 108 12.67 9.01 7.77
CA PRO A 108 13.29 7.89 7.08
C PRO A 108 12.58 6.57 7.36
N VAL A 109 12.46 5.76 6.31
CA VAL A 109 11.94 4.39 6.37
C VAL A 109 13.10 3.44 6.12
N ASP A 110 13.33 2.53 7.07
CA ASP A 110 14.32 1.48 6.88
C ASP A 110 13.80 0.44 5.89
N VAL A 111 14.53 0.26 4.80
CA VAL A 111 14.22 -0.69 3.73
C VAL A 111 15.39 -1.65 3.48
N SER A 112 16.41 -1.67 4.34
CA SER A 112 17.63 -2.46 4.12
C SER A 112 17.40 -3.97 4.11
N ASP A 113 16.33 -4.43 4.74
CA ASP A 113 15.97 -5.84 4.83
C ASP A 113 15.21 -6.36 3.59
N ASN A 114 14.86 -5.50 2.65
CA ASN A 114 14.21 -5.92 1.40
C ASN A 114 15.22 -6.55 0.45
N GLU A 115 14.77 -7.53 -0.33
CA GLU A 115 15.58 -8.06 -1.43
C GLU A 115 15.88 -6.92 -2.44
N PRO A 116 17.09 -6.90 -3.04
CA PRO A 116 17.44 -5.90 -4.04
C PRO A 116 16.40 -5.82 -5.17
N GLY A 117 15.93 -4.61 -5.49
CA GLY A 117 14.95 -4.37 -6.54
C GLY A 117 13.48 -4.38 -6.10
N ILE A 118 13.15 -4.92 -4.91
CA ILE A 118 11.76 -5.00 -4.44
C ILE A 118 11.15 -3.61 -4.23
N VAL A 119 11.94 -2.65 -3.76
CA VAL A 119 11.50 -1.27 -3.54
C VAL A 119 11.10 -0.65 -4.87
N GLU A 120 11.94 -0.76 -5.89
CA GLU A 120 11.68 -0.23 -7.22
C GLU A 120 10.49 -0.91 -7.90
N GLU A 121 10.38 -2.24 -7.80
CA GLU A 121 9.25 -3.00 -8.37
C GLU A 121 7.92 -2.61 -7.71
N SER A 122 7.93 -2.39 -6.40
CA SER A 122 6.73 -1.99 -5.64
C SER A 122 6.31 -0.55 -5.92
N SER A 123 7.17 0.25 -6.55
CA SER A 123 6.88 1.66 -6.81
C SER A 123 5.87 1.88 -7.93
N PHE A 124 5.18 3.01 -7.86
CA PHE A 124 4.27 3.52 -8.87
C PHE A 124 4.33 5.05 -8.93
N LYS A 125 4.00 5.63 -10.09
CA LYS A 125 4.06 7.07 -10.29
C LYS A 125 2.92 7.78 -9.58
N SER A 126 3.19 8.90 -8.92
CA SER A 126 2.19 9.65 -8.14
C SER A 126 1.02 10.17 -8.98
N ASP A 127 1.22 10.41 -10.28
CA ASP A 127 0.22 10.99 -11.20
C ASP A 127 -0.83 9.99 -11.69
N ILE A 128 -0.64 8.69 -11.46
CA ILE A 128 -1.66 7.68 -11.79
C ILE A 128 -2.79 7.63 -10.74
N VAL A 129 -2.61 8.27 -9.59
CA VAL A 129 -3.59 8.28 -8.50
C VAL A 129 -4.40 9.56 -8.57
N ASP A 130 -5.67 9.42 -8.94
CA ASP A 130 -6.60 10.56 -9.04
C ASP A 130 -7.25 10.86 -7.67
N PRO A 131 -7.05 12.07 -7.11
CA PRO A 131 -7.69 12.51 -5.87
C PRO A 131 -9.23 12.43 -5.90
N ALA A 132 -9.84 12.68 -7.06
CA ALA A 132 -11.29 12.59 -7.22
C ALA A 132 -11.79 11.14 -7.14
N VAL A 133 -11.03 10.19 -7.68
CA VAL A 133 -11.32 8.76 -7.54
C VAL A 133 -11.23 8.36 -6.06
N LEU A 134 -10.17 8.76 -5.35
CA LEU A 134 -10.00 8.45 -3.92
C LEU A 134 -11.15 9.02 -3.07
N ALA A 135 -11.63 10.23 -3.36
CA ALA A 135 -12.79 10.80 -2.67
C ALA A 135 -14.09 10.01 -2.94
N ASN A 136 -14.28 9.55 -4.18
CA ASN A 136 -15.45 8.76 -4.57
C ASN A 136 -15.48 7.40 -3.87
N VAL A 137 -14.35 6.67 -3.84
CA VAL A 137 -14.26 5.36 -3.17
C VAL A 137 -14.45 5.47 -1.66
N LEU A 138 -13.96 6.55 -1.01
CA LEU A 138 -14.24 6.81 0.41
C LEU A 138 -15.75 6.95 0.70
N THR A 139 -16.50 7.52 -0.26
CA THR A 139 -17.96 7.69 -0.14
C THR A 139 -18.71 6.38 -0.44
N ALA A 140 -18.23 5.59 -1.41
CA ALA A 140 -18.88 4.35 -1.84
C ALA A 140 -18.63 3.17 -0.88
N ALA A 141 -17.48 3.13 -0.20
CA ALA A 141 -17.02 1.94 0.52
C ALA A 141 -17.96 1.42 1.61
N VAL A 142 -18.65 2.29 2.34
CA VAL A 142 -19.62 1.82 3.35
C VAL A 142 -20.72 0.99 2.69
N LYS A 143 -21.29 1.49 1.59
CA LYS A 143 -22.31 0.78 0.82
C LYS A 143 -21.75 -0.53 0.24
N ASP A 144 -20.61 -0.46 -0.41
CA ASP A 144 -20.02 -1.61 -1.12
C ASP A 144 -19.54 -2.71 -0.16
N SER A 145 -19.19 -2.36 1.08
CA SER A 145 -18.85 -3.33 2.13
C SER A 145 -20.05 -4.19 2.57
N GLY A 146 -21.27 -3.66 2.42
CA GLY A 146 -22.48 -4.25 3.01
C GLY A 146 -22.49 -4.28 4.55
N ILE A 147 -21.67 -3.48 5.23
CA ILE A 147 -21.70 -3.33 6.69
C ILE A 147 -22.75 -2.28 7.06
N GLU A 148 -23.79 -2.71 7.77
CA GLU A 148 -24.76 -1.81 8.39
C GLU A 148 -24.06 -0.92 9.43
N ASP A 149 -24.36 0.38 9.39
CA ASP A 149 -23.71 1.41 10.21
C ASP A 149 -22.17 1.43 10.13
N GLY A 150 -21.62 0.92 9.03
CA GLY A 150 -20.18 0.92 8.77
C GLY A 150 -19.62 2.33 8.64
N LYS A 151 -18.37 2.49 9.07
CA LYS A 151 -17.58 3.71 8.88
C LYS A 151 -16.26 3.37 8.25
N VAL A 152 -15.82 4.18 7.31
CA VAL A 152 -14.45 4.07 6.79
C VAL A 152 -13.48 4.40 7.93
N THR A 153 -12.45 3.57 8.09
CA THR A 153 -11.39 3.75 9.08
C THR A 153 -10.04 4.00 8.43
N HIS A 154 -9.84 3.46 7.22
CA HIS A 154 -8.57 3.54 6.49
C HIS A 154 -8.79 3.49 4.99
N LEU A 155 -7.94 4.18 4.23
CA LEU A 155 -7.73 3.94 2.80
C LEU A 155 -6.24 3.76 2.55
N SER A 156 -5.88 2.72 1.79
CA SER A 156 -4.53 2.54 1.26
C SER A 156 -4.53 2.47 -0.26
N VAL A 157 -3.42 2.89 -0.86
CA VAL A 157 -3.09 2.64 -2.27
C VAL A 157 -1.69 2.07 -2.32
N ASP A 158 -1.57 0.82 -2.73
CA ASP A 158 -0.31 0.10 -2.78
C ASP A 158 -0.40 -1.07 -3.76
N LYS A 159 0.77 -1.57 -4.19
CA LYS A 159 0.84 -2.87 -4.85
C LYS A 159 0.88 -3.93 -3.77
N PHE A 160 -0.12 -4.81 -3.71
CA PHE A 160 -0.13 -5.88 -2.68
C PHE A 160 0.99 -6.89 -2.90
N PHE A 161 1.51 -6.98 -4.13
CA PHE A 161 2.73 -7.68 -4.45
C PHE A 161 3.60 -6.81 -5.35
N ALA A 162 4.92 -6.80 -5.12
CA ALA A 162 5.88 -5.97 -5.87
C ALA A 162 5.73 -6.09 -7.40
N ASN A 163 5.41 -7.30 -7.89
CA ASN A 163 5.26 -7.58 -9.31
C ASN A 163 3.86 -7.30 -9.89
N GLU A 164 2.96 -6.67 -9.13
CA GLU A 164 1.68 -6.20 -9.68
C GLU A 164 1.92 -5.05 -10.67
N PRO A 165 1.21 -5.03 -11.81
CA PRO A 165 1.40 -4.00 -12.83
C PRO A 165 0.93 -2.63 -12.33
N GLU A 166 -0.11 -2.60 -11.51
CA GLU A 166 -0.73 -1.39 -10.99
C GLU A 166 -1.04 -1.57 -9.50
N PRO A 167 -0.91 -0.51 -8.68
CA PRO A 167 -1.41 -0.55 -7.32
C PRO A 167 -2.94 -0.63 -7.31
N LYS A 168 -3.50 -1.02 -6.18
CA LYS A 168 -4.94 -1.10 -5.94
C LYS A 168 -5.32 -0.19 -4.80
N ILE A 169 -6.58 0.21 -4.79
CA ILE A 169 -7.16 0.93 -3.66
C ILE A 169 -7.78 -0.09 -2.73
N GLN A 170 -7.49 -0.02 -1.44
CA GLN A 170 -8.19 -0.75 -0.40
C GLN A 170 -8.76 0.22 0.64
N VAL A 171 -10.03 0.04 0.99
CA VAL A 171 -10.74 0.83 1.99
C VAL A 171 -11.23 -0.08 3.09
N SER A 172 -10.76 0.15 4.32
CA SER A 172 -11.24 -0.58 5.50
C SER A 172 -12.51 0.08 6.04
N VAL A 173 -13.55 -0.74 6.20
CA VAL A 173 -14.84 -0.32 6.75
C VAL A 173 -15.13 -1.14 8.01
N SER A 174 -15.42 -0.45 9.10
CA SER A 174 -15.67 -1.07 10.40
C SER A 174 -16.95 -0.58 11.06
N SER A 175 -17.60 -1.48 11.78
CA SER A 175 -18.65 -1.21 12.75
C SER A 175 -18.32 -1.99 14.05
N PRO A 176 -19.06 -1.80 15.15
CA PRO A 176 -18.84 -2.55 16.38
C PRO A 176 -18.95 -4.08 16.23
N ARG A 177 -19.56 -4.57 15.15
CA ARG A 177 -19.84 -6.00 14.93
C ARG A 177 -19.13 -6.58 13.71
N ALA A 178 -18.52 -5.76 12.86
CA ALA A 178 -17.90 -6.23 11.62
C ALA A 178 -16.73 -5.34 11.19
N ASN A 179 -15.79 -5.93 10.48
CA ASN A 179 -14.72 -5.23 9.76
C ASN A 179 -14.53 -5.91 8.41
N LYS A 180 -14.43 -5.14 7.33
CA LYS A 180 -14.20 -5.63 5.97
C LYS A 180 -13.26 -4.71 5.22
N ASN A 181 -12.48 -5.28 4.32
CA ASN A 181 -11.69 -4.52 3.36
C ASN A 181 -12.40 -4.52 2.01
N VAL A 182 -12.60 -3.35 1.43
CA VAL A 182 -13.23 -3.18 0.12
C VAL A 182 -12.16 -2.73 -0.88
N ARG A 183 -12.04 -3.44 -2.00
CA ARG A 183 -10.99 -3.18 -3.00
C ARG A 183 -11.54 -2.59 -4.28
N TYR A 184 -10.79 -1.67 -4.84
CA TYR A 184 -11.10 -0.98 -6.10
C TYR A 184 -9.87 -0.93 -7.03
N THR A 185 -10.14 -0.79 -8.31
CA THR A 185 -9.14 -0.38 -9.30
C THR A 185 -8.77 1.10 -9.12
N LEU A 186 -7.69 1.56 -9.75
CA LEU A 186 -7.33 2.99 -9.78
C LEU A 186 -8.36 3.88 -10.49
N ALA A 187 -9.26 3.30 -11.27
CA ALA A 187 -10.40 4.01 -11.86
C ALA A 187 -11.60 4.10 -10.89
N GLY A 188 -11.49 3.55 -9.68
CA GLY A 188 -12.55 3.53 -8.68
C GLY A 188 -13.62 2.46 -8.92
N ALA A 189 -13.36 1.50 -9.81
CA ALA A 189 -14.29 0.39 -10.02
C ALA A 189 -14.17 -0.61 -8.86
N PHE A 190 -15.29 -0.94 -8.23
CA PHE A 190 -15.35 -1.97 -7.20
C PHE A 190 -14.90 -3.32 -7.75
N THR A 191 -14.05 -4.01 -7.00
CA THR A 191 -13.50 -5.32 -7.36
C THR A 191 -14.05 -6.41 -6.45
N GLU A 192 -13.84 -6.29 -5.14
CA GLU A 192 -14.18 -7.33 -4.18
C GLU A 192 -14.27 -6.80 -2.74
N VAL A 193 -14.84 -7.63 -1.87
CA VAL A 193 -14.78 -7.51 -0.40
C VAL A 193 -13.93 -8.66 0.14
N VAL A 194 -12.97 -8.35 1.00
CA VAL A 194 -12.02 -9.28 1.62
C VAL A 194 -12.24 -9.35 3.12
#